data_AF-A0A9Q9DLH4-F1
#
_entry.id   AF-A0A9Q9DLH4-F1
#
_cell.length_a   1.000
_cell.length_b   1.000
_cell.length_c   1.000
_cell.angle_alpha   90.00
_cell.angle_beta   90.00
_cell.angle_gamma   90.00
#
_symmetry.space_group_name_H-M   'P 1'
#
loop_
_entity.id
_entity.type
_entity.pdbx_description
1 polymer ?
#
loop_
_entity_poly.entity_id
_entity_poly.type
_entity_poly.pdbx_seq_one_letter_code
_entity_poly.pdbx_strand_id
1 'polypeptide(L)'
;MSFVLVEALTFGLARFVKAAETLNVQLHLLTYNKKLYFYELNHIKSEHLTVIELDRFNHAKIITYRQNLKKFGEIINLTDT
;
A
#
# COMPACT_ATOMS: atom_id res chain seq x y z
N MET A 1 -0.21 -5.59 12.29
CA MET A 1 -1.53 -5.38 11.65
C MET A 1 -1.27 -4.94 10.22
N SER A 2 -2.09 -5.34 9.24
CA SER A 2 -1.87 -5.01 7.83
C SER A 2 -2.90 -4.00 7.33
N PHE A 3 -2.43 -2.91 6.72
CA PHE A 3 -3.25 -1.91 6.04
C PHE A 3 -3.05 -2.01 4.54
N VAL A 4 -4.14 -1.86 3.80
CA VAL A 4 -4.12 -1.86 2.33
C VAL A 4 -4.24 -0.42 1.85
N LEU A 5 -3.29 0.04 1.05
CA LEU A 5 -3.34 1.35 0.39
C LEU A 5 -3.89 1.13 -1.03
N VAL A 6 -5.11 1.59 -1.29
CA VAL A 6 -5.69 1.61 -2.63
C VAL A 6 -5.43 3.00 -3.18
N GLU A 7 -4.43 3.09 -4.06
CA GLU A 7 -3.75 4.34 -4.42
C GLU A 7 -3.07 5.05 -3.25
N ALA A 8 -1.82 5.44 -3.47
CA ALA A 8 -1.12 6.40 -2.64
C ALA A 8 -0.66 7.54 -3.53
N LEU A 9 -0.95 8.78 -3.15
CA LEU A 9 -0.25 9.90 -3.78
C LEU A 9 1.25 9.69 -3.56
N THR A 10 2.02 9.79 -4.63
CA THR A 10 3.46 9.47 -4.64
C THR A 10 4.21 10.24 -3.54
N PHE A 11 3.83 11.50 -3.31
CA PHE A 11 4.38 12.39 -2.29
C PHE A 11 4.07 12.01 -0.83
N GLY A 12 3.11 11.11 -0.58
CA GLY A 12 2.73 10.67 0.77
C GLY A 12 3.39 9.37 1.24
N LEU A 13 3.85 8.53 0.30
CA LEU A 13 4.23 7.15 0.59
C LEU A 13 5.33 7.03 1.66
N ALA A 14 6.37 7.87 1.58
CA ALA A 14 7.46 7.86 2.56
C ALA A 14 6.99 8.16 4.00
N ARG A 15 6.00 9.05 4.16
CA ARG A 15 5.44 9.39 5.48
C ARG A 15 4.63 8.23 6.04
N PHE A 16 3.84 7.56 5.20
CA PHE A 16 3.11 6.36 5.58
C PHE A 16 4.04 5.24 6.02
N VAL A 17 5.12 5.00 5.27
CA VAL A 17 6.09 3.96 5.61
C VAL A 17 6.76 4.25 6.95
N LYS A 18 7.17 5.50 7.19
CA LYS A 18 7.73 5.91 8.49
C LYS A 18 6.72 5.72 9.65
N ALA A 19 5.45 6.03 9.42
CA ALA A 19 4.40 5.78 10.40
C ALA A 19 4.20 4.28 10.64
N ALA A 20 4.26 3.47 9.58
CA ALA A 20 4.13 2.02 9.67
C ALA A 20 5.26 1.36 10.46
N GLU A 21 6.49 1.82 10.26
CA GLU A 21 7.66 1.43 11.06
C GLU A 21 7.46 1.79 12.53
N THR A 22 7.06 3.04 12.80
CA THR A 22 6.85 3.54 14.17
C THR A 22 5.75 2.76 14.90
N LEU A 23 4.68 2.39 14.20
CA LEU A 23 3.55 1.65 14.77
C LEU A 23 3.68 0.12 14.65
N ASN A 24 4.77 -0.38 14.06
CA ASN A 24 5.00 -1.79 13.76
C ASN A 24 3.82 -2.46 13.02
N VAL A 25 3.35 -1.79 11.96
CA VAL A 25 2.28 -2.27 11.07
C VAL A 25 2.82 -2.48 9.66
N GLN A 26 2.08 -3.23 8.85
CA GLN A 26 2.46 -3.61 7.49
C GLN A 26 1.58 -2.85 6.49
N LEU A 27 2.19 -2.23 5.48
CA LEU A 27 1.51 -1.55 4.40
C LEU A 27 1.56 -2.38 3.13
N HIS A 28 0.41 -2.53 2.50
CA HIS A 28 0.26 -3.21 1.22
C HIS A 28 -0.24 -2.21 0.19
N LEU A 29 0.67 -1.69 -0.65
CA LEU A 29 0.34 -0.76 -1.72
C LEU A 29 -0.17 -1.52 -2.94
N LEU A 30 -1.46 -1.35 -3.27
CA LEU A 30 -2.06 -1.89 -4.49
C LEU A 30 -1.96 -0.85 -5.60
N THR A 31 -1.29 -1.22 -6.70
CA THR A 31 -1.13 -0.35 -7.87
C THR A 31 -1.19 -1.16 -9.15
N TYR A 32 -1.82 -0.63 -10.20
CA TYR A 32 -1.79 -1.29 -11.52
C TYR A 32 -0.41 -1.17 -12.19
N ASN A 33 0.43 -0.22 -11.75
CA ASN A 33 1.75 0.01 -12.31
C ASN A 33 2.72 0.51 -11.22
N LYS A 34 3.67 -0.34 -10.81
CA LYS A 34 4.68 0.03 -9.82
C LYS A 34 5.64 1.12 -10.30
N LYS A 35 5.79 1.31 -11.62
CA LYS A 35 6.68 2.33 -12.19
C LYS A 35 6.24 3.75 -11.83
N LEU A 36 4.96 3.94 -11.48
CA LEU A 36 4.44 5.22 -10.98
C LEU A 36 5.12 5.67 -9.68
N TYR A 37 5.65 4.72 -8.91
CA TYR A 37 6.35 4.95 -7.65
C TYR A 37 7.86 4.71 -7.79
N PHE A 38 8.40 4.67 -9.02
CA PHE A 38 9.81 4.32 -9.22
C PHE A 38 10.75 5.21 -8.42
N TYR A 39 10.47 6.52 -8.39
CA TYR A 39 11.26 7.47 -7.61
C TYR A 39 11.19 7.13 -6.12
N GLU A 40 10.00 6.99 -5.56
CA GLU A 40 9.77 6.70 -4.14
C GLU A 40 10.37 5.34 -3.75
N LEU A 41 10.10 4.28 -4.51
CA LEU A 41 10.54 2.92 -4.21
C LEU A 41 12.05 2.73 -4.31
N ASN A 42 12.75 3.58 -5.08
CA ASN A 42 14.22 3.57 -5.06
C ASN A 42 14.80 4.18 -3.78
N HIS A 43 14.07 5.06 -3.11
CA HIS A 43 14.52 5.75 -1.90
C HIS A 43 13.95 5.13 -0.61
N ILE A 44 12.77 4.53 -0.68
CA ILE A 44 12.10 3.87 0.44
C ILE A 44 12.49 2.40 0.45
N LYS A 45 13.34 2.01 1.41
CA LYS A 45 13.67 0.61 1.69
C LYS A 45 13.16 0.25 3.07
N SER A 46 12.01 -0.43 3.13
CA SER A 46 11.39 -0.81 4.39
C SER A 46 10.73 -2.19 4.28
N GLU A 47 10.93 -3.03 5.29
CA GLU A 47 10.22 -4.32 5.43
C GLU A 47 8.74 -4.15 5.80
N HIS A 48 8.31 -2.92 6.10
CA HIS A 48 6.94 -2.56 6.41
C HIS A 48 6.13 -2.18 5.15
N LEU A 49 6.75 -2.18 3.96
CA LEU A 49 6.08 -1.87 2.70
C LEU A 49 6.16 -3.05 1.73
N THR A 50 5.00 -3.56 1.33
CA THR A 50 4.85 -4.50 0.22
C THR A 50 4.09 -3.82 -0.92
N VAL A 51 4.64 -3.85 -2.13
CA VAL A 51 3.99 -3.33 -3.34
C VAL A 51 3.46 -4.48 -4.17
N ILE A 52 2.18 -4.42 -4.51
CA ILE A 52 1.48 -5.45 -5.27
C ILE A 52 0.94 -4.85 -6.56
N GLU A 53 1.34 -5.44 -7.68
CA GLU A 53 0.77 -5.12 -8.99
C GLU A 53 -0.63 -5.74 -9.10
N LEU A 54 -1.65 -4.93 -8.89
CA LEU A 54 -3.05 -5.31 -8.91
C LEU A 54 -3.88 -4.14 -9.44
N ASP A 55 -4.74 -4.43 -10.41
CA ASP A 55 -5.67 -3.44 -10.94
C ASP A 55 -6.65 -3.00 -9.85
N ARG A 56 -6.52 -1.73 -9.45
CA ARG A 56 -7.31 -1.09 -8.40
C ARG A 56 -8.80 -1.00 -8.72
N PHE A 57 -9.20 -1.08 -9.99
CA PHE A 57 -10.60 -1.09 -10.37
C PHE A 57 -11.21 -2.49 -10.29
N ASN A 58 -10.38 -3.52 -10.12
CA ASN A 58 -10.83 -4.89 -9.93
C ASN A 58 -11.14 -5.17 -8.45
N HIS A 59 -12.33 -4.75 -8.01
CA HIS A 59 -12.79 -4.92 -6.63
C HIS A 59 -12.74 -6.37 -6.15
N ALA A 60 -13.06 -7.34 -7.01
CA ALA A 60 -13.02 -8.76 -6.66
C ALA A 60 -11.60 -9.18 -6.25
N LYS A 61 -10.58 -8.77 -7.02
CA LYS A 61 -9.17 -9.05 -6.68
C LYS A 61 -8.72 -8.34 -5.41
N ILE A 62 -9.17 -7.10 -5.16
CA ILE A 62 -8.87 -6.39 -3.91
C ILE A 62 -9.46 -7.14 -2.71
N ILE A 63 -10.72 -7.56 -2.80
CA ILE A 63 -11.42 -8.30 -1.75
C ILE A 63 -10.68 -9.62 -1.46
N THR A 64 -10.35 -10.38 -2.50
CA THR A 64 -9.60 -11.63 -2.36
C THR A 64 -8.22 -11.38 -1.72
N TYR A 65 -7.51 -10.34 -2.14
CA TYR A 65 -6.22 -10.00 -1.55
C TYR A 65 -6.36 -9.69 -0.05
N ARG A 66 -7.33 -8.84 0.30
CA ARG A 66 -7.64 -8.47 1.69
C ARG A 66 -8.00 -9.68 2.55
N GLN A 67 -8.78 -10.64 2.04
CA GLN A 67 -9.15 -11.86 2.76
C GLN A 67 -7.94 -12.74 3.10
N ASN A 68 -6.87 -12.67 2.31
CA ASN A 68 -5.66 -13.47 2.52
C ASN A 68 -4.65 -12.81 3.49
N LEU A 69 -4.88 -11.57 3.93
CA LEU A 69 -4.00 -10.88 4.87
C LEU A 69 -4.27 -11.32 6.31
N LYS A 70 -3.21 -11.77 6.99
CA LYS A 70 -3.27 -12.04 8.44
C LYS A 70 -3.37 -10.73 9.21
N LYS A 71 -4.31 -10.64 10.16
CA LYS A 71 -4.53 -9.44 11.01
C LYS A 71 -4.73 -8.17 10.18
N PHE A 72 -5.70 -8.22 9.26
CA PHE A 72 -6.14 -7.06 8.50
C PHE A 72 -6.68 -5.96 9.43
N GLY A 73 -6.18 -4.74 9.25
CA GLY A 73 -6.68 -3.53 9.89
C GLY A 73 -7.77 -2.92 9.02
N GLU A 74 -7.37 -2.06 8.07
CA GLU A 74 -8.30 -1.32 7.22
C GLU A 74 -7.74 -1.09 5.80
N ILE A 75 -8.62 -0.60 4.91
CA ILE A 75 -8.25 -0.06 3.60
C ILE A 75 -8.17 1.45 3.73
N ILE A 76 -7.05 2.03 3.31
CA ILE A 76 -6.86 3.47 3.22
C ILE A 76 -6.90 3.83 1.74
N ASN A 77 -7.86 4.68 1.38
CA ASN A 77 -7.90 5.32 0.07
C ASN A 77 -7.22 6.69 0.20
N LEU A 78 -6.22 6.96 -0.64
CA LEU A 78 -5.50 8.24 -0.67
C LEU A 78 -5.73 9.00 -1.98
N THR A 79 -6.81 8.71 -2.71
CA THR A 79 -7.22 9.53 -3.84
C THR A 79 -7.68 10.91 -3.38
N ASP A 80 -7.21 11.94 -4.07
CA ASP A 80 -7.71 13.31 -3.96
C ASP A 80 -8.94 13.45 -4.88
N THR A 81 -10.08 12.93 -4.42
CA THR A 81 -11.38 12.98 -5.13
C THR A 81 -12.49 13.33 -4.16
#